data_AF-A0A193C6A6-F1
#
_entry.id   AF-A0A193C6A6-F1
#
_cell.length_a   1.000
_cell.length_b   1.000
_cell.length_c   1.000
_cell.angle_alpha   90.00
_cell.angle_beta   90.00
_cell.angle_gamma   90.00
#
_symmetry.space_group_name_H-M   'P 1'
#
loop_
_entity.id
_entity.type
_entity.pdbx_description
1 polymer ?
#
loop_
_entity_poly.entity_id
_entity_poly.type
_entity_poly.pdbx_seq_one_letter_code
_entity_poly.pdbx_strand_id
1 'polypeptide(L)'
;MNRCSFCRRSAESVDTLAAETIANKPAGLKRATPVWESLDDEALLAHLPRIEAIRHSVDDDLRAWVGEARNRGISWDRVGASLGMRRQSAWERFS
;
A
#
# COMPACT_ATOMS: atom_id res chain seq x y z
N MET A 1 -1.94 -45.68 15.41
CA MET A 1 -1.30 -44.36 15.63
C MET A 1 -1.79 -43.37 14.58
N ASN A 2 -2.51 -42.32 14.99
CA ASN A 2 -2.99 -41.28 14.07
C ASN A 2 -1.83 -40.36 13.69
N ARG A 3 -1.53 -40.29 12.38
CA ARG A 3 -0.47 -39.44 11.81
C ARG A 3 -1.10 -38.39 10.91
N CYS A 4 -0.55 -37.18 10.91
CA CYS A 4 -0.99 -36.11 10.03
C CYS A 4 -0.76 -36.50 8.55
N SER A 5 -1.78 -36.42 7.70
CA SER A 5 -1.70 -36.77 6.28
C SER A 5 -0.77 -35.85 5.47
N PHE A 6 -0.54 -34.63 5.94
CA PHE A 6 0.27 -33.62 5.25
C PHE A 6 1.77 -33.75 5.55
N CYS A 7 2.16 -33.79 6.82
CA CYS A 7 3.58 -33.83 7.22
C CYS A 7 4.04 -35.20 7.73
N ARG A 8 3.15 -36.19 7.78
CA ARG A 8 3.40 -37.55 8.30
C ARG A 8 3.87 -37.60 9.77
N ARG A 9 3.88 -36.51 10.54
CA ARG A 9 4.25 -36.56 11.96
C ARG A 9 3.12 -37.20 12.80
N SER A 10 3.42 -37.66 14.02
CA SER A 10 2.39 -38.13 14.95
C SER A 10 1.46 -36.97 15.36
N ALA A 11 0.23 -37.27 15.75
CA ALA A 11 -0.71 -36.26 16.27
C ALA A 11 -0.10 -35.44 17.43
N GLU A 12 0.53 -36.12 18.39
CA GLU A 12 1.21 -35.48 19.54
C GLU A 12 2.28 -34.47 19.12
N SER A 13 3.03 -34.78 18.06
CA SER A 13 4.07 -33.89 17.56
C SER A 13 3.50 -32.67 16.84
N VAL A 14 2.28 -32.75 16.31
CA VAL A 14 1.59 -31.61 15.70
C VAL A 14 0.99 -30.72 16.80
N ASP A 15 0.38 -31.31 17.80
CA ASP A 15 -0.20 -30.58 18.95
C ASP A 15 0.89 -29.82 19.71
N THR A 16 2.05 -30.45 19.93
CA THR A 16 3.21 -29.80 20.55
C THR A 16 3.68 -28.58 19.75
N LEU A 17 3.81 -28.72 18.42
CA LEU A 17 4.26 -27.62 17.56
C LEU A 17 3.23 -26.47 17.51
N ALA A 18 1.93 -26.80 17.51
CA ALA A 18 0.88 -25.81 17.56
C ALA A 18 0.91 -25.02 18.89
N ALA A 19 1.05 -25.72 20.02
CA ALA A 19 1.18 -25.11 21.32
C ALA A 19 2.42 -24.21 21.41
N GLU A 20 3.58 -24.67 20.94
CA GLU A 20 4.82 -23.88 20.90
C GLU A 20 4.70 -22.63 20.03
N THR A 21 4.02 -22.71 18.88
CA THR A 21 3.82 -21.55 18.00
C THR A 21 2.91 -20.50 18.64
N ILE A 22 1.85 -20.94 19.34
CA ILE A 22 0.94 -20.05 20.06
C ILE A 22 1.65 -19.39 21.25
N ALA A 23 2.42 -20.17 22.02
CA ALA A 23 3.19 -19.68 23.16
C ALA A 23 4.30 -18.71 22.74
N ASN A 24 4.95 -18.96 21.61
CA ASN A 24 6.00 -18.10 21.04
C ASN A 24 5.45 -17.06 20.04
N LYS A 25 4.15 -16.76 20.09
CA LYS A 25 3.58 -15.69 19.26
C LYS A 25 4.35 -14.40 19.58
N PRO A 26 5.11 -13.82 18.62
CA PRO A 26 5.77 -12.56 18.87
C PRO A 26 4.70 -11.55 19.24
N ALA A 27 4.95 -10.73 20.27
CA ALA A 27 4.11 -9.57 20.53
C ALA A 27 4.06 -8.79 19.21
N GLY A 28 2.91 -8.86 18.53
CA GLY A 28 2.78 -8.32 17.18
C GLY A 28 3.29 -6.89 17.14
N LEU A 29 3.80 -6.45 15.98
CA LEU A 29 4.20 -5.06 15.75
C LEU A 29 3.16 -4.16 16.42
N LYS A 30 3.53 -3.51 17.54
CA LYS A 30 2.70 -2.47 18.12
C LYS A 30 2.51 -1.50 16.97
N ARG A 31 1.27 -1.34 16.49
CA ARG A 31 0.97 -0.36 15.43
C ARG A 31 1.62 0.93 15.89
N ALA A 32 2.64 1.38 15.15
CA ALA A 32 3.30 2.62 15.47
C ALA A 32 2.19 3.66 15.51
N THR A 33 2.04 4.29 16.67
CA THR A 33 1.08 5.36 16.86
C THR A 33 1.31 6.35 15.70
N PRO A 34 0.29 6.65 14.89
CA PRO A 34 0.46 7.60 13.82
C PRO A 34 1.05 8.92 14.34
N VAL A 35 1.99 9.49 13.60
CA VAL A 35 2.74 10.68 14.02
C VAL A 35 1.82 11.84 14.44
N TRP A 36 0.65 11.97 13.81
CA TRP A 36 -0.33 13.01 14.11
C TRP A 36 -1.02 12.86 15.48
N GLU A 37 -1.01 11.68 16.11
CA GLU A 37 -1.58 11.53 17.47
C GLU A 37 -0.75 12.26 18.54
N SER A 38 0.48 12.65 18.22
CA SER A 38 1.37 13.43 19.10
C SER A 38 1.43 14.92 18.79
N LEU A 39 0.71 15.38 17.75
CA LEU A 39 0.68 16.78 17.34
C LEU A 39 -0.52 17.49 17.96
N ASP A 40 -0.34 18.75 18.36
CA ASP A 40 -1.48 19.65 18.59
C ASP A 40 -2.08 20.14 17.25
N ASP A 41 -3.26 20.75 17.32
CA ASP A 41 -4.01 21.18 16.14
C ASP A 41 -3.23 22.16 15.26
N GLU A 42 -2.51 23.12 15.87
CA GLU A 42 -1.72 24.10 15.14
C GLU A 42 -0.51 23.45 14.44
N ALA A 43 0.20 22.55 15.10
CA ALA A 43 1.28 21.79 14.50
C ALA A 43 0.76 20.91 13.35
N LEU A 44 -0.40 20.26 13.52
CA LEU A 44 -1.05 19.47 12.47
C LEU A 44 -1.40 20.33 11.26
N LEU A 45 -2.02 21.49 11.46
CA LEU A 45 -2.37 22.43 10.39
C LEU A 45 -1.12 22.98 9.69
N ALA A 46 -0.05 23.28 10.42
CA ALA A 46 1.22 23.72 9.86
C ALA A 46 1.90 22.67 8.97
N HIS A 47 1.57 21.38 9.13
CA HIS A 47 2.06 20.32 8.25
C HIS A 47 1.34 20.23 6.91
N LEU A 48 0.08 20.69 6.80
CA LEU A 48 -0.73 20.54 5.59
C LEU A 48 -0.13 21.21 4.35
N PRO A 49 0.38 22.46 4.40
CA PRO A 49 0.96 23.11 3.22
C PRO A 49 2.16 22.34 2.63
N ARG A 50 2.95 21.66 3.48
CA ARG A 50 4.06 20.83 3.04
C ARG A 50 3.57 19.61 2.26
N ILE A 51 2.54 18.93 2.77
CA ILE A 51 1.93 17.78 2.08
C ILE A 51 1.35 18.22 0.74
N GLU A 52 0.69 19.38 0.72
CA GLU A 52 0.12 19.94 -0.51
C GLU A 52 1.20 20.27 -1.56
N ALA A 53 2.34 20.82 -1.14
CA ALA A 53 3.47 21.04 -2.04
C ALA A 53 4.01 19.73 -2.63
N ILE A 54 4.08 18.66 -1.82
CA ILE A 54 4.48 17.33 -2.31
C ILE A 54 3.43 16.79 -3.30
N ARG A 55 2.14 16.95 -3.00
CA ARG A 55 1.06 16.55 -3.91
C ARG A 55 1.19 17.24 -5.27
N HIS A 56 1.42 18.55 -5.27
CA HIS A 56 1.65 19.31 -6.49
C HIS A 56 2.86 18.81 -7.28
N SER A 57 4.01 18.58 -6.62
CA SER A 57 5.20 18.04 -7.28
C SER A 57 4.93 16.69 -7.95
N VAL A 58 4.24 15.78 -7.25
CA VAL A 58 3.89 14.46 -7.79
C VAL A 58 2.90 14.57 -8.95
N ASP A 59 1.92 15.48 -8.86
CA ASP A 59 0.95 15.72 -9.94
C ASP A 59 1.63 16.30 -11.20
N ASP A 60 2.60 17.22 -11.03
CA ASP A 60 3.37 17.80 -12.15
C ASP A 60 4.30 16.77 -12.80
N ASP A 61 5.00 15.97 -12.00
CA ASP A 61 5.81 14.85 -12.51
C ASP A 61 4.92 13.88 -13.29
N LEU A 62 3.77 13.48 -12.73
CA LEU A 62 2.83 12.56 -13.38
C LEU A 62 2.34 13.13 -14.73
N ARG A 63 2.07 14.43 -14.81
CA ARG A 63 1.71 15.09 -16.07
C ARG A 63 2.84 15.02 -17.09
N ALA A 64 4.09 15.22 -16.69
CA ALA A 64 5.23 15.08 -17.59
C ALA A 64 5.37 13.65 -18.14
N TRP A 65 5.22 12.64 -17.28
CA TRP A 65 5.24 11.23 -17.69
C TRP A 65 4.09 10.86 -18.61
N VAL A 66 2.88 11.35 -18.33
CA VAL A 66 1.72 11.15 -19.22
C VAL A 66 1.95 11.85 -20.56
N GLY A 67 2.47 13.08 -20.56
CA GLY A 67 2.85 13.80 -21.77
C GLY A 67 3.81 12.99 -22.65
N GLU A 68 4.86 12.42 -22.06
CA GLU A 68 5.80 11.57 -22.77
C GLU A 68 5.15 10.27 -23.29
N ALA A 69 4.28 9.63 -22.50
CA ALA A 69 3.53 8.47 -22.95
C ALA A 69 2.66 8.79 -24.18
N ARG A 70 2.05 9.98 -24.19
CA ARG A 70 1.23 10.46 -25.31
C ARG A 70 2.07 10.83 -26.53
N ASN A 71 3.25 11.43 -26.35
CA ASN A 71 4.22 11.68 -27.41
C ASN A 71 4.67 10.38 -28.10
N ARG A 72 4.79 9.28 -27.33
CA ARG A 72 5.07 7.93 -27.85
C ARG A 72 3.85 7.23 -28.47
N GLY A 73 2.69 7.90 -28.53
CA GLY A 73 1.47 7.36 -29.11
C GLY A 73 0.68 6.37 -28.23
N ILE A 74 1.02 6.21 -26.95
CA ILE A 74 0.34 5.26 -26.04
C ILE A 74 -1.09 5.74 -25.77
N SER A 75 -2.11 4.99 -26.18
CA SER A 75 -3.51 5.41 -26.10
C SER A 75 -3.99 5.79 -24.69
N TRP A 76 -4.97 6.69 -24.62
CA TRP A 76 -5.62 7.08 -23.37
C TRP A 76 -6.23 5.90 -22.60
N ASP A 77 -6.68 4.85 -23.29
CA ASP A 77 -7.13 3.61 -22.64
C ASP A 77 -6.00 2.94 -21.86
N ARG A 78 -4.80 2.83 -22.43
CA ARG A 78 -3.66 2.20 -21.77
C ARG A 78 -3.12 3.06 -20.62
N VAL A 79 -3.06 4.38 -20.82
CA VAL A 79 -2.66 5.32 -19.75
C VAL A 79 -3.65 5.27 -18.58
N GLY A 80 -4.96 5.32 -18.87
CA GLY A 80 -5.99 5.20 -17.85
C GLY A 80 -5.91 3.87 -17.11
N ALA A 81 -5.79 2.76 -17.83
CA ALA A 81 -5.67 1.43 -17.23
C ALA A 81 -4.44 1.31 -16.30
N SER A 82 -3.29 1.90 -16.65
CA SER A 82 -2.12 1.89 -15.76
C SER A 82 -2.29 2.72 -14.49
N LEU A 83 -3.19 3.71 -14.51
CA LEU A 83 -3.52 4.55 -13.35
C LEU A 83 -4.78 4.08 -12.61
N GLY A 84 -5.35 2.93 -12.99
CA GLY A 84 -6.58 2.41 -12.38
C GLY A 84 -7.83 3.24 -12.69
N MET A 85 -7.84 4.03 -13.76
CA MET A 85 -8.96 4.87 -14.18
C MET A 85 -9.45 4.53 -15.58
N ARG A 86 -10.68 4.96 -15.91
CA ARG A 86 -11.23 4.78 -17.27
C ARG A 86 -10.60 5.78 -18.24
N ARG A 87 -10.62 5.46 -19.53
CA ARG A 87 -10.10 6.31 -20.63
C ARG A 87 -10.59 7.76 -20.53
N GLN A 88 -11.90 7.96 -20.35
CA GLN A 88 -12.51 9.29 -20.29
C GLN A 88 -11.91 10.13 -19.16
N SER A 89 -11.76 9.54 -17.96
CA SER A 89 -11.16 10.20 -16.80
C SER A 89 -9.68 10.56 -17.03
N ALA A 90 -8.93 9.70 -17.74
CA ALA A 90 -7.54 10.00 -18.09
C ALA A 90 -7.46 11.17 -19.09
N TRP A 91 -8.32 11.19 -20.10
CA TRP A 91 -8.37 12.30 -21.05
C TRP A 91 -8.77 13.62 -20.38
N GLU A 92 -9.81 13.63 -19.55
CA GLU A 92 -10.26 14.83 -18.83
C GLU A 92 -9.20 15.38 -17.86
N ARG A 93 -8.38 14.51 -17.26
CA ARG A 93 -7.36 14.91 -16.28
C ARG A 93 -6.08 15.44 -16.92
N PHE A 94 -5.70 14.92 -18.09
CA PHE A 94 -4.36 15.11 -18.67
C PHE A 94 -4.33 15.70 -20.08
N SER A 95 -5.50 15.99 -20.68
CA SER A 95 -5.61 16.80 -21.89
C SER A 95 -5.69 18.28 -21.57
#